data_AF-A0A7V2TXY3-F1
#
_entry.id   AF-A0A7V2TXY3-F1
#
_cell.length_a   1.000
_cell.length_b   1.000
_cell.length_c   1.000
_cell.angle_alpha   90.00
_cell.angle_beta   90.00
_cell.angle_gamma   90.00
#
_symmetry.space_group_name_H-M   'P 1'
#
loop_
_entity.id
_entity.type
_entity.pdbx_description
1 polymer ?
#
loop_
_entity_poly.entity_id
_entity_poly.type
_entity_poly.pdbx_seq_one_letter_code
_entity_poly.pdbx_strand_id
1 'polypeptide(L)'
;MATMPMKDPGFMTRPVGGPGGEGPIHSEEKRGKPNREPRKNVLFYAAEGSEAGDRLQRFLESRVPGCRPQAFRTIEKLAERLKSPGGALRVAVLQAGSHKDLEELIALRRLLEDVKTILLAPDREEGTIALAHQLRPRFLASVNNDLGSVAAVLEKMLAHPG
;
A
#
# COMPACT_ATOMS: atom_id res chain seq x y z
N MET A 1 -8.18 -38.15 -58.43
CA MET A 1 -9.27 -39.08 -58.80
C MET A 1 -9.21 -40.29 -57.87
N ALA A 2 -10.37 -40.90 -57.58
CA ALA A 2 -10.65 -42.02 -56.66
C ALA A 2 -10.79 -41.62 -55.18
N THR A 3 -11.99 -41.22 -54.74
CA THR A 3 -13.17 -42.01 -54.32
C THR A 3 -13.13 -42.40 -52.84
N MET A 4 -14.09 -41.85 -52.09
CA MET A 4 -14.51 -42.35 -50.77
C MET A 4 -15.04 -43.79 -50.91
N PRO A 5 -15.07 -44.52 -49.80
CA PRO A 5 -16.31 -45.19 -49.46
C PRO A 5 -16.77 -44.91 -48.03
N MET A 6 -18.02 -44.46 -47.96
CA MET A 6 -18.90 -44.50 -46.82
C MET A 6 -19.33 -45.96 -46.59
N LYS A 7 -19.35 -46.43 -45.34
CA LYS A 7 -20.13 -47.59 -44.91
C LYS A 7 -20.49 -47.50 -43.42
N ASP A 8 -21.67 -46.94 -43.20
CA ASP A 8 -22.83 -47.47 -42.45
C ASP A 8 -22.71 -48.28 -41.14
N PRO A 9 -23.76 -48.21 -40.29
CA PRO A 9 -23.71 -48.18 -38.84
C PRO A 9 -24.02 -49.52 -38.16
N GLY A 10 -23.56 -49.69 -36.91
CA GLY A 10 -23.77 -50.92 -36.16
C GLY A 10 -23.88 -50.70 -34.65
N PHE A 11 -25.13 -50.62 -34.18
CA PHE A 11 -25.68 -51.25 -32.97
C PHE A 11 -25.00 -51.05 -31.60
N MET A 12 -25.63 -50.16 -30.82
CA MET A 12 -26.30 -50.48 -29.54
C MET A 12 -25.70 -51.59 -28.65
N THR A 13 -25.02 -51.20 -27.57
CA THR A 13 -25.23 -51.81 -26.24
C THR A 13 -25.23 -50.74 -25.15
N ARG A 14 -26.26 -50.83 -24.31
CA ARG A 14 -26.67 -49.93 -23.23
C ARG A 14 -25.74 -50.02 -21.98
N PRO A 15 -25.85 -49.06 -21.05
CA PRO A 15 -24.84 -48.73 -20.04
C PRO A 15 -25.05 -49.51 -18.73
N VAL A 16 -23.99 -49.75 -17.96
CA VAL A 16 -24.10 -50.13 -16.54
C VAL A 16 -22.87 -49.67 -15.73
N GLY A 17 -23.16 -49.06 -14.58
CA GLY A 17 -22.22 -48.71 -13.50
C GLY A 17 -21.86 -47.22 -13.49
N GLY A 18 -22.14 -46.42 -12.47
CA GLY A 18 -22.67 -46.58 -11.12
C GLY A 18 -22.57 -45.20 -10.44
N PRO A 19 -23.23 -44.95 -9.31
CA PRO A 19 -23.31 -43.63 -8.70
C PRO A 19 -22.09 -43.35 -7.82
N GLY A 20 -21.38 -42.29 -8.14
CA GLY A 20 -20.28 -41.71 -7.35
C GLY A 20 -19.72 -40.57 -8.19
N GLY A 21 -19.67 -39.32 -7.77
CA GLY A 21 -19.47 -38.85 -6.42
C GLY A 21 -18.25 -37.92 -6.46
N GLU A 22 -18.29 -36.87 -7.27
CA GLU A 22 -17.32 -35.78 -7.33
C GLU A 22 -17.94 -34.73 -8.25
N GLY A 23 -18.58 -33.69 -7.73
CA GLY A 23 -17.91 -32.63 -7.00
C GLY A 23 -17.62 -31.50 -8.00
N PRO A 24 -18.18 -30.29 -7.85
CA PRO A 24 -17.92 -29.20 -8.77
C PRO A 24 -16.42 -28.93 -8.79
N ILE A 25 -15.88 -28.75 -10.00
CA ILE A 25 -14.56 -28.16 -10.26
C ILE A 25 -14.53 -26.74 -9.69
N HIS A 26 -14.44 -26.65 -8.36
CA HIS A 26 -13.93 -25.49 -7.67
C HIS A 26 -12.47 -25.40 -8.07
N SER A 27 -12.21 -24.57 -9.06
CA SER A 27 -10.89 -24.01 -9.33
C SER A 27 -10.24 -23.70 -8.00
N GLU A 28 -9.19 -24.46 -7.72
CA GLU A 28 -8.40 -24.42 -6.52
C GLU A 28 -8.07 -22.97 -6.16
N GLU A 29 -8.62 -22.54 -5.03
CA GLU A 29 -7.86 -22.09 -3.88
C GLU A 29 -6.36 -21.91 -4.17
N LYS A 30 -6.01 -20.82 -4.85
CA LYS A 30 -4.80 -20.07 -4.50
C LYS A 30 -5.20 -19.06 -3.43
N ARG A 31 -5.59 -19.57 -2.26
CA ARG A 31 -5.25 -18.91 -0.99
C ARG A 31 -3.74 -18.89 -0.92
N GLY A 32 -3.13 -17.90 -1.55
CA GLY A 32 -1.91 -17.34 -1.03
C GLY A 32 -2.26 -16.85 0.37
N LYS A 33 -2.05 -17.69 1.39
CA LYS A 33 -1.92 -17.21 2.76
C LYS A 33 -0.77 -16.21 2.68
N PRO A 34 -0.99 -14.88 2.81
CA PRO A 34 0.13 -13.99 2.80
C PRO A 34 0.85 -14.26 4.11
N ASN A 35 2.00 -14.91 3.96
CA ASN A 35 3.12 -14.99 4.89
C ASN A 35 2.95 -13.93 5.97
N ARG A 36 2.73 -14.34 7.23
CA ARG A 36 2.74 -13.42 8.37
C ARG A 36 4.20 -13.02 8.62
N GLU A 37 4.82 -12.37 7.64
CA GLU A 37 5.95 -11.49 7.91
C GLU A 37 5.49 -10.49 8.97
N PRO A 38 6.34 -10.13 9.95
CA PRO A 38 6.05 -9.04 10.86
C PRO A 38 5.90 -7.79 9.99
N ARG A 39 4.66 -7.45 9.65
CA ARG A 39 4.38 -6.38 8.69
C ARG A 39 4.84 -5.09 9.35
N LYS A 40 5.96 -4.55 8.86
CA LYS A 40 6.34 -3.17 9.11
C LYS A 40 5.26 -2.32 8.43
N ASN A 41 4.18 -2.03 9.15
CA ASN A 41 3.06 -1.25 8.68
C ASN A 41 3.49 0.23 8.63
N VAL A 42 4.14 0.58 7.52
CA VAL A 42 4.44 1.96 7.15
C VAL A 42 3.32 2.48 6.29
N LEU A 43 2.80 3.64 6.64
CA LEU A 43 1.83 4.35 5.83
C LEU A 43 2.52 5.43 5.03
N PHE A 44 2.15 5.60 3.77
CA PHE A 44 2.69 6.65 2.92
C PHE A 44 1.54 7.46 2.33
N TYR A 45 1.61 8.78 2.44
CA TYR A 45 0.73 9.70 1.74
C TYR A 45 1.56 10.52 0.77
N ALA A 46 1.10 10.66 -0.45
CA ALA A 46 1.61 11.64 -1.40
C ALA A 46 0.44 12.20 -2.19
N ALA A 47 0.49 13.51 -2.46
CA ALA A 47 -0.49 14.13 -3.34
C ALA A 47 -0.53 13.40 -4.71
N GLU A 48 -1.73 13.22 -5.26
CA GLU A 48 -1.92 12.60 -6.56
C GLU A 48 -1.16 13.38 -7.65
N GLY A 49 -0.45 12.67 -8.52
CA GLY A 49 0.39 13.30 -9.55
C GLY A 49 1.68 13.96 -9.04
N SER A 50 2.00 13.87 -7.74
CA SER A 50 3.26 14.40 -7.23
C SER A 50 4.45 13.52 -7.61
N GLU A 51 5.28 14.03 -8.53
CA GLU A 51 6.55 13.38 -8.89
C GLU A 51 7.46 13.18 -7.67
N ALA A 52 7.44 14.13 -6.71
CA ALA A 52 8.20 14.02 -5.48
C ALA A 52 7.73 12.82 -4.62
N GLY A 53 6.41 12.63 -4.53
CA GLY A 53 5.80 11.48 -3.89
C GLY A 53 6.19 10.15 -4.54
N ASP A 54 6.13 10.06 -5.87
CA ASP A 54 6.51 8.86 -6.60
C ASP A 54 8.00 8.53 -6.48
N ARG A 55 8.86 9.55 -6.57
CA ARG A 55 10.31 9.40 -6.35
C ARG A 55 10.61 8.92 -4.94
N LEU A 56 9.96 9.50 -3.93
CA LEU A 56 10.14 9.11 -2.54
C LEU A 56 9.66 7.67 -2.30
N GLN A 57 8.47 7.29 -2.82
CA GLN A 57 7.97 5.93 -2.68
C GLN A 57 8.97 4.91 -3.27
N ARG A 58 9.41 5.12 -4.52
CA ARG A 58 10.39 4.23 -5.17
C ARG A 58 11.72 4.20 -4.42
N PHE A 59 12.15 5.36 -3.90
CA PHE A 59 13.38 5.45 -3.11
C PHE A 59 13.29 4.63 -1.82
N LEU A 60 12.17 4.71 -1.09
CA LEU A 60 11.95 3.94 0.14
C LEU A 60 11.87 2.44 -0.13
N GLU A 61 11.17 2.02 -1.18
CA GLU A 61 11.08 0.62 -1.60
C GLU A 61 12.44 0.03 -2.01
N SER A 62 13.28 0.85 -2.65
CA SER A 62 14.64 0.45 -3.08
C SER A 62 15.64 0.41 -1.92
N ARG A 63 15.58 1.40 -1.02
CA ARG A 63 16.52 1.55 0.09
C ARG A 63 16.22 0.59 1.24
N VAL A 64 14.95 0.32 1.51
CA VAL A 64 14.51 -0.45 2.67
C VAL A 64 13.90 -1.78 2.22
N PRO A 65 14.70 -2.85 2.08
CA PRO A 65 14.19 -4.15 1.64
C PRO A 65 13.14 -4.70 2.62
N GLY A 66 12.01 -5.17 2.07
CA GLY A 66 10.87 -5.67 2.84
C GLY A 66 9.94 -4.58 3.40
N CYS A 67 10.26 -3.29 3.21
CA CYS A 67 9.35 -2.19 3.50
C CYS A 67 8.47 -1.93 2.27
N ARG A 68 7.21 -2.36 2.32
CA ARG A 68 6.19 -1.95 1.35
C ARG A 68 5.26 -0.93 2.00
N PRO A 69 5.61 0.38 1.94
CA PRO A 69 4.74 1.41 2.49
C PRO A 69 3.40 1.38 1.76
N GLN A 70 2.33 1.47 2.53
CA GLN A 70 0.99 1.48 1.98
C GLN A 70 0.70 2.91 1.50
N ALA A 71 0.85 3.12 0.18
CA ALA A 71 0.73 4.44 -0.44
C ALA A 71 -0.74 4.84 -0.65
N PHE A 72 -1.08 6.04 -0.18
CA PHE A 72 -2.38 6.68 -0.33
C PHE A 72 -2.20 7.99 -1.08
N ARG A 73 -3.07 8.21 -2.07
CA ARG A 73 -3.05 9.41 -2.92
C ARG A 73 -4.12 10.43 -2.56
N THR A 74 -5.02 10.06 -1.65
CA THR A 74 -6.11 10.91 -1.17
C THR A 74 -6.18 10.89 0.35
N ILE A 75 -6.49 12.05 0.92
CA ILE A 75 -6.65 12.26 2.37
C ILE A 75 -7.77 11.38 2.92
N GLU A 76 -8.84 11.17 2.16
CA GLU A 76 -9.97 10.32 2.56
C GLU A 76 -9.54 8.87 2.82
N LYS A 77 -8.80 8.25 1.88
CA LYS A 77 -8.30 6.88 2.04
C LYS A 77 -7.28 6.77 3.17
N LEU A 78 -6.43 7.80 3.33
CA LEU A 78 -5.52 7.92 4.47
C LEU A 78 -6.30 7.93 5.79
N ALA A 79 -7.34 8.76 5.89
CA ALA A 79 -8.18 8.89 7.07
C ALA A 79 -8.93 7.59 7.40
N GLU A 80 -9.51 6.91 6.41
CA GLU A 80 -10.18 5.61 6.60
C GLU A 80 -9.24 4.56 7.19
N ARG A 81 -7.98 4.55 6.75
CA ARG A 81 -6.97 3.62 7.25
C ARG A 81 -6.46 3.99 8.63
N LEU A 82 -6.32 5.28 8.93
CA LEU A 82 -5.99 5.75 10.28
C LEU A 82 -7.12 5.49 11.29
N LYS A 83 -8.39 5.53 10.87
CA LYS A 83 -9.56 5.19 11.71
C LYS A 83 -9.69 3.68 11.95
N SER A 84 -9.05 2.83 11.16
CA SER A 84 -9.18 1.38 11.25
C SER A 84 -8.30 0.81 12.38
N PRO A 85 -8.85 0.19 13.43
CA PRO A 85 -8.10 -0.33 14.59
C PRO A 85 -7.25 -1.59 14.33
N GLY A 86 -7.03 -1.94 13.05
CA GLY A 86 -6.63 -3.29 12.63
C GLY A 86 -5.14 -3.53 12.38
N GLY A 87 -4.25 -2.62 12.75
CA GLY A 87 -2.81 -2.90 12.60
C GLY A 87 -1.96 -1.83 13.22
N ALA A 88 -0.98 -2.24 14.01
CA ALA A 88 0.03 -1.40 14.65
C ALA A 88 0.74 -0.52 13.60
N LEU A 89 0.12 0.60 13.25
CA LEU A 89 0.65 1.57 12.31
C LEU A 89 1.74 2.31 13.07
N ARG A 90 3.00 1.98 12.79
CA ARG A 90 4.12 2.48 13.60
C ARG A 90 4.65 3.79 13.10
N VAL A 91 4.64 3.98 11.77
CA VAL A 91 5.20 5.15 11.12
C VAL A 91 4.34 5.55 9.93
N ALA A 92 4.03 6.84 9.81
CA ALA A 92 3.37 7.43 8.66
C ALA A 92 4.31 8.46 8.01
N VAL A 93 4.58 8.30 6.72
CA VAL A 93 5.34 9.23 5.89
C VAL A 93 4.34 10.02 5.06
N LEU A 94 4.28 11.33 5.24
CA LEU A 94 3.29 12.21 4.64
C LEU A 94 4.02 13.20 3.74
N GLN A 95 3.69 13.22 2.46
CA GLN A 95 4.21 14.21 1.52
C GLN A 95 3.07 15.14 1.11
N ALA A 96 3.14 16.38 1.58
CA ALA A 96 2.20 17.43 1.21
C ALA A 96 2.68 18.07 -0.09
N GLY A 97 1.85 18.02 -1.14
CA GLY A 97 2.15 18.62 -2.44
C GLY A 97 1.87 20.12 -2.50
N SER A 98 1.04 20.61 -1.60
CA SER A 98 0.65 22.02 -1.51
C SER A 98 0.25 22.38 -0.08
N HIS A 99 0.10 23.69 0.17
CA HIS A 99 -0.40 24.20 1.45
C HIS A 99 -1.77 23.61 1.80
N LYS A 100 -2.66 23.45 0.81
CA LYS A 100 -3.98 22.82 0.97
C LYS A 100 -3.89 21.37 1.45
N ASP A 101 -2.96 20.57 0.91
CA ASP A 101 -2.74 19.19 1.41
C ASP A 101 -2.34 19.20 2.89
N LEU A 102 -1.54 20.19 3.29
CA LEU A 102 -1.07 20.34 4.66
C LEU A 102 -2.23 20.63 5.62
N GLU A 103 -3.14 21.52 5.24
CA GLU A 103 -4.36 21.83 6.01
C GLU A 103 -5.25 20.59 6.16
N GLU A 104 -5.44 19.83 5.10
CA GLU A 104 -6.19 18.57 5.12
C GLU A 104 -5.52 17.52 6.02
N LEU A 105 -4.18 17.43 6.00
CA LEU A 105 -3.43 16.58 6.92
C LEU A 105 -3.59 17.04 8.36
N ILE A 106 -3.58 18.36 8.63
CA ILE A 106 -3.84 18.92 9.96
C ILE A 106 -5.23 18.54 10.45
N ALA A 107 -6.24 18.45 9.59
CA ALA A 107 -7.56 17.95 9.99
C ALA A 107 -7.49 16.51 10.54
N LEU A 108 -6.53 15.70 10.06
CA LEU A 108 -6.24 14.34 10.55
C LEU A 108 -5.29 14.29 11.74
N ARG A 109 -4.84 15.43 12.28
CA ARG A 109 -3.85 15.49 13.39
C ARG A 109 -4.20 14.58 14.57
N ARG A 110 -5.48 14.51 14.94
CA ARG A 110 -5.93 13.68 16.08
C ARG A 110 -5.71 12.19 15.85
N LEU A 111 -5.81 11.75 14.59
CA LEU A 111 -5.58 10.35 14.21
C LEU A 111 -4.08 10.05 14.07
N LEU A 112 -3.29 11.08 13.75
CA LEU A 112 -1.85 10.99 13.58
C LEU A 112 -1.07 11.17 14.89
N GLU A 113 -1.69 11.68 15.95
CA GLU A 113 -1.05 11.96 17.25
C GLU A 113 -0.44 10.71 17.91
N ASP A 114 -1.07 9.55 17.72
CA ASP A 114 -0.60 8.27 18.24
C ASP A 114 0.46 7.59 17.34
N VAL A 115 0.67 8.13 16.13
CA VAL A 115 1.53 7.54 15.10
C VAL A 115 2.82 8.35 14.93
N LYS A 116 3.97 7.69 14.72
CA LYS A 116 5.20 8.40 14.38
C LYS A 116 5.09 9.00 12.98
N THR A 117 4.89 10.30 12.87
CA THR A 117 4.75 10.99 11.59
C THR A 117 6.06 11.58 11.08
N ILE A 118 6.34 11.36 9.81
CA ILE A 118 7.39 12.01 9.04
C ILE A 118 6.69 12.85 7.99
N LEU A 119 6.89 14.17 8.01
CA LEU A 119 6.21 15.09 7.10
C LEU A 119 7.22 15.71 6.14
N LEU A 120 6.92 15.63 4.86
CA LEU A 120 7.59 16.35 3.79
C LEU A 120 6.71 17.52 3.37
N ALA A 121 7.14 18.72 3.74
CA ALA A 121 6.52 19.96 3.31
C ALA A 121 6.84 20.25 1.83
N PRO A 122 5.89 20.85 1.09
CA PRO A 122 6.12 21.25 -0.30
C PRO A 122 7.21 22.34 -0.38
N ASP A 123 7.18 23.27 0.57
CA ASP A 123 8.04 24.45 0.60
C ASP A 123 8.56 24.73 2.01
N ARG A 124 9.58 25.62 2.09
CA ARG A 124 10.15 26.09 3.36
C ARG A 124 9.59 27.45 3.80
N GLU A 125 8.48 27.89 3.23
CA GLU A 125 7.83 29.13 3.64
C GLU A 125 7.36 29.06 5.09
N GLU A 126 7.49 30.17 5.82
CA GLU A 126 7.14 30.23 7.25
C GLU A 126 5.72 29.76 7.53
N GLY A 127 4.75 30.12 6.68
CA GLY A 127 3.35 29.67 6.84
C GLY A 127 3.20 28.15 6.74
N THR A 128 3.88 27.53 5.76
CA THR A 128 3.88 26.08 5.55
C THR A 128 4.60 25.36 6.69
N ILE A 129 5.74 25.89 7.15
CA ILE A 129 6.50 25.32 8.27
C ILE A 129 5.71 25.44 9.57
N ALA A 130 5.07 26.58 9.83
CA ALA A 130 4.23 26.79 11.01
C ALA A 130 3.08 25.78 11.07
N LEU A 131 2.37 25.58 9.95
CA LEU A 131 1.31 24.57 9.83
C LEU A 131 1.84 23.15 10.00
N ALA A 132 2.97 22.85 9.36
CA ALA A 132 3.62 21.56 9.48
C ALA A 132 4.01 21.25 10.93
N HIS A 133 4.43 22.25 11.71
CA HIS A 133 4.70 22.09 13.14
C HIS A 133 3.44 21.83 13.98
N GLN A 134 2.24 22.23 13.53
CA GLN A 134 0.99 21.92 14.24
C GLN A 134 0.66 20.43 14.21
N LEU A 135 1.08 19.71 13.16
CA LEU A 135 0.98 18.25 13.08
C LEU A 135 1.93 17.53 14.06
N ARG A 136 2.85 18.26 14.70
CA ARG A 136 3.92 17.73 15.55
C ARG A 136 4.64 16.54 14.92
N PRO A 137 5.10 16.64 13.66
CA PRO A 137 5.83 15.56 13.03
C PRO A 137 7.11 15.26 13.81
N ARG A 138 7.43 13.97 13.96
CA ARG A 138 8.71 13.56 14.54
C ARG A 138 9.89 13.93 13.66
N PHE A 139 9.65 14.04 12.35
CA PHE A 139 10.65 14.52 11.41
C PHE A 139 9.98 15.39 10.35
N LEU A 140 10.51 16.58 10.15
CA LEU A 140 10.10 17.50 9.11
C LEU A 140 11.22 17.58 8.06
N ALA A 141 10.88 17.33 6.81
CA ALA A 141 11.75 17.57 5.67
C ALA A 141 10.99 18.38 4.61
N SER A 142 11.71 18.89 3.61
CA SER A 142 11.09 19.45 2.40
C SER A 142 11.24 18.45 1.26
N VAL A 143 10.30 18.44 0.31
CA VAL A 143 10.37 17.60 -0.90
C VAL A 143 11.65 17.83 -1.72
N ASN A 144 12.25 19.02 -1.62
CA ASN A 144 13.47 19.39 -2.31
C ASN A 144 14.75 18.99 -1.54
N ASN A 145 14.60 18.39 -0.36
CA ASN A 145 15.71 17.97 0.50
C ASN A 145 16.08 16.50 0.25
N ASP A 146 17.25 16.07 0.72
CA ASP A 146 17.74 14.70 0.59
C ASP A 146 16.76 13.64 1.12
N LEU A 147 16.18 12.87 0.19
CA LEU A 147 15.34 11.70 0.47
C LEU A 147 16.09 10.63 1.28
N GLY A 148 17.43 10.64 1.21
CA GLY A 148 18.31 9.79 2.02
C GLY A 148 18.09 9.95 3.52
N SER A 149 17.88 11.18 3.98
CA SER A 149 17.58 11.46 5.39
C SER A 149 16.24 10.89 5.81
N VAL A 150 15.22 10.96 4.94
CA VAL A 150 13.89 10.40 5.19
C VAL A 150 13.96 8.88 5.32
N ALA A 151 14.69 8.21 4.42
CA ALA A 151 14.88 6.76 4.51
C ALA A 151 15.64 6.37 5.79
N ALA A 152 16.73 7.06 6.13
CA ALA A 152 17.49 6.77 7.34
C ALA A 152 16.65 6.96 8.62
N VAL A 153 15.81 8.00 8.67
CA VAL A 153 14.88 8.24 9.79
C VAL A 153 13.81 7.16 9.84
N LEU A 154 13.23 6.78 8.69
CA LEU A 154 12.25 5.70 8.60
C LEU A 154 12.86 4.38 9.10
N GLU A 155 14.05 4.01 8.61
CA GLU A 155 14.78 2.82 9.05
C GLU A 155 15.03 2.84 10.55
N LYS A 156 15.48 3.98 11.09
CA LYS A 156 15.70 4.14 12.54
C LYS A 156 14.40 3.95 13.34
N MET A 157 13.29 4.49 12.87
CA MET A 157 11.98 4.33 13.51
C MET A 157 11.44 2.90 13.43
N LEU A 158 11.79 2.15 12.37
CA LEU A 158 11.43 0.75 12.19
C LEU A 158 12.34 -0.21 12.96
N ALA A 159 13.62 0.13 13.12
CA ALA A 159 14.62 -0.65 13.83
C ALA A 159 14.50 -0.53 15.36
N HIS A 160 14.00 0.60 15.87
CA HIS A 160 13.65 0.76 17.29
C HIS A 160 12.12 0.73 17.47
N PRO A 161 11.53 -0.46 17.68
CA PRO A 161 10.21 -0.57 18.27
C PRO A 161 10.33 -0.14 19.73
N GLY A 162 10.24 1.17 19.97
CA GLY A 162 10.03 1.69 21.32
C GLY A 162 8.81 1.04 21.96
#